data_AF-A0A951U199-F1
#
_entry.id   AF-A0A951U199-F1
#
_cell.length_a   1.000
_cell.length_b   1.000
_cell.length_c   1.000
_cell.angle_alpha   90.00
_cell.angle_beta   90.00
_cell.angle_gamma   90.00
#
_symmetry.space_group_name_H-M   'P 1'
#
loop_
_entity.id
_entity.type
_entity.pdbx_description
1 polymer ?
#
loop_
_entity_poly.entity_id
_entity_poly.type
_entity_poly.pdbx_seq_one_letter_code
_entity_poly.pdbx_strand_id
1 'polypeptide(L)'
;MPLTERFELRLTSAEKDRLAAKAAQFGLSISEYVRCATGLSELPHQMTDVAEETYFRLGEVYGELGRVGSNLNQITHAIHQQSVKLSAQQEITQALNSLKFVVDDLKTTIRDVRSQLDGTSKPNSRE
;
A
#
# COMPACT_ATOMS: atom_id res chain seq x y z
N MET A 1 9.13 -51.74 -14.58
CA MET A 1 9.07 -51.74 -13.11
C MET A 1 10.46 -52.13 -12.63
N PRO A 2 11.18 -51.31 -11.84
CA PRO A 2 12.46 -51.74 -11.28
C PRO A 2 12.22 -52.99 -10.42
N LEU A 3 13.09 -54.00 -10.55
CA LEU A 3 13.05 -55.16 -9.65
C LEU A 3 13.34 -54.66 -8.23
N THR A 4 12.37 -54.84 -7.33
CA THR A 4 12.58 -54.60 -5.89
C THR A 4 13.13 -55.86 -5.24
N GLU A 5 14.21 -55.74 -4.48
CA GLU A 5 14.73 -56.83 -3.67
C GLU A 5 14.02 -56.92 -2.31
N ARG A 6 13.90 -58.14 -1.76
CA ARG A 6 13.25 -58.38 -0.47
C ARG A 6 14.21 -58.04 0.67
N PHE A 7 13.79 -57.13 1.55
CA PHE A 7 14.47 -56.81 2.80
C PHE A 7 13.69 -57.39 3.98
N GLU A 8 14.37 -58.12 4.87
CA GLU A 8 13.75 -58.69 6.07
C GLU A 8 14.18 -57.94 7.33
N LEU A 9 13.21 -57.48 8.11
CA LEU A 9 13.41 -56.77 9.37
C LEU A 9 12.82 -57.58 10.52
N ARG A 10 13.63 -57.86 11.55
CA ARG A 10 13.14 -58.49 12.78
C ARG A 10 12.56 -57.44 13.72
N LEU A 11 11.30 -57.63 14.12
CA LEU A 11 10.57 -56.75 15.02
C LEU A 11 9.85 -57.60 16.07
N THR A 12 9.73 -57.08 17.29
CA THR A 12 8.75 -57.57 18.25
C THR A 12 7.33 -57.24 17.77
N SER A 13 6.31 -57.92 18.33
CA SER A 13 4.92 -57.65 18.00
C SER A 13 4.54 -56.18 18.23
N ALA A 14 4.95 -55.62 19.37
CA ALA A 14 4.67 -54.21 19.70
C ALA A 14 5.32 -53.22 18.72
N GLU A 15 6.55 -53.50 18.26
CA GLU A 15 7.22 -52.66 17.28
C GLU A 15 6.55 -52.73 15.91
N LYS A 16 6.08 -53.92 15.50
CA LYS A 16 5.32 -54.10 14.27
C LYS A 16 4.00 -53.33 14.31
N ASP A 17 3.27 -53.39 15.42
CA ASP A 17 2.01 -52.67 15.58
C ASP A 17 2.21 -51.16 15.56
N ARG A 18 3.24 -50.66 16.25
CA ARG A 18 3.62 -49.25 16.21
C ARG A 18 3.99 -48.80 14.80
N LEU A 19 4.69 -49.63 14.04
CA LEU A 19 5.06 -49.34 12.66
C LEU A 19 3.82 -49.32 11.73
N ALA A 20 2.90 -50.26 11.92
CA ALA A 20 1.63 -50.30 11.21
C ALA A 20 0.77 -49.06 11.50
N ALA A 21 0.67 -48.66 12.78
CA ALA A 21 -0.06 -47.47 13.17
C ALA A 21 0.51 -46.19 12.54
N LYS A 22 1.85 -46.07 12.49
CA LYS A 22 2.52 -44.96 11.80
C LYS A 22 2.25 -44.96 10.31
N ALA A 23 2.32 -46.11 9.64
CA ALA A 23 2.00 -46.21 8.22
C ALA A 23 0.53 -45.82 7.94
N ALA A 24 -0.39 -46.24 8.80
CA ALA A 24 -1.81 -45.92 8.69
C ALA A 24 -2.12 -44.42 8.84
N GLN A 25 -1.34 -43.67 9.65
CA GLN A 25 -1.49 -42.20 9.76
C GLN A 25 -1.30 -41.48 8.42
N PHE A 26 -0.52 -42.07 7.50
CA PHE A 26 -0.27 -41.52 6.17
C PHE A 26 -1.04 -42.27 5.06
N GLY A 27 -1.90 -43.23 5.41
CA GLY A 27 -2.61 -44.07 4.44
C GLY A 27 -1.70 -44.99 3.61
N LEU A 28 -0.49 -45.30 4.11
CA LEU A 28 0.53 -46.07 3.40
C LEU A 28 0.58 -47.53 3.87
N SER A 29 1.09 -48.41 3.01
CA SER A 29 1.55 -49.72 3.45
C SER A 29 2.81 -49.60 4.33
N ILE A 30 3.07 -50.62 5.17
CA ILE A 30 4.28 -50.66 6.01
C ILE A 30 5.55 -50.52 5.16
N SER A 31 5.61 -51.19 4.00
CA SER A 31 6.76 -51.15 3.11
C SER A 31 6.99 -49.77 2.50
N GLU A 32 5.92 -49.09 2.07
CA GLU A 32 6.01 -47.71 1.57
C GLU A 32 6.43 -46.74 2.66
N TYR A 33 5.85 -46.86 3.85
CA TYR A 33 6.22 -46.04 4.99
C TYR A 33 7.71 -46.20 5.36
N VAL A 34 8.23 -47.43 5.37
CA VAL A 34 9.66 -47.68 5.61
C VAL A 34 10.53 -47.04 4.52
N ARG A 35 10.17 -47.16 3.25
CA ARG A 35 10.90 -46.49 2.15
C ARG A 35 10.91 -44.98 2.32
N CYS A 36 9.80 -44.40 2.78
CA CYS A 36 9.74 -42.96 3.05
C CYS A 36 10.61 -42.57 4.24
N ALA A 37 10.53 -43.33 5.34
CA ALA A 37 11.29 -43.08 6.56
C ALA A 37 12.81 -43.24 6.38
N THR A 38 13.25 -44.07 5.42
CA THR A 38 14.68 -44.23 5.07
C THR A 38 15.14 -43.27 3.97
N GLY A 39 14.30 -42.34 3.52
CA GLY A 39 14.64 -41.36 2.49
C GLY A 39 14.72 -41.93 1.07
N LEU A 40 14.24 -43.16 0.85
CA LEU A 40 14.13 -43.79 -0.47
C LEU A 40 12.86 -43.36 -1.22
N SER A 41 11.98 -42.62 -0.56
CA SER A 41 10.75 -42.02 -1.08
C SER A 41 10.40 -40.81 -0.21
N GLU A 42 9.58 -39.89 -0.72
CA GLU A 42 9.05 -38.78 0.08
C GLU A 42 7.80 -39.23 0.84
N LEU A 43 7.66 -38.80 2.11
CA LEU A 43 6.39 -38.95 2.82
C LEU A 43 5.33 -38.07 2.13
N PRO A 44 4.10 -38.57 1.94
CA PRO A 44 3.00 -37.72 1.54
C PRO A 44 2.90 -36.55 2.52
N HIS A 45 2.92 -35.33 1.99
CA HIS A 45 2.68 -34.16 2.82
C HIS A 45 1.29 -34.32 3.41
N GLN A 46 1.22 -34.42 4.73
CA GLN A 46 -0.05 -34.28 5.42
C GLN A 46 -0.50 -32.86 5.10
N MET A 47 -1.49 -32.72 4.21
CA MET A 47 -2.21 -31.45 4.12
C MET A 47 -2.79 -31.28 5.52
N THR A 48 -2.23 -30.34 6.29
CA THR A 48 -2.85 -29.94 7.53
C THR A 48 -4.29 -29.65 7.15
N ASP A 49 -5.24 -30.22 7.88
CA ASP A 49 -6.64 -29.86 7.80
C ASP A 49 -6.75 -28.41 8.32
N VAL A 50 -6.15 -27.46 7.58
CA VAL A 50 -6.42 -26.05 7.75
C VAL A 50 -7.86 -25.98 7.33
N ALA A 51 -8.75 -26.00 8.32
CA ALA A 51 -10.18 -25.99 8.13
C ALA A 51 -10.47 -25.00 7.00
N GLU A 52 -11.05 -25.49 5.91
CA GLU A 52 -11.34 -24.72 4.70
C GLU A 52 -11.98 -23.36 5.05
N GLU A 53 -12.79 -23.35 6.12
CA GLU A 53 -13.35 -22.19 6.79
C GLU A 53 -12.31 -21.12 7.21
N THR A 54 -11.18 -21.51 7.81
CA THR A 54 -10.10 -20.60 8.21
C THR A 54 -9.45 -19.95 7.00
N TYR A 55 -9.22 -20.72 5.93
CA TYR A 55 -8.67 -20.18 4.69
C TYR A 55 -9.66 -19.21 4.02
N PHE A 56 -10.94 -19.56 4.01
CA PHE A 56 -12.01 -18.71 3.47
C PHE A 56 -12.11 -17.39 4.25
N ARG A 57 -12.18 -17.46 5.59
CA ARG A 57 -12.21 -16.27 6.47
C ARG A 57 -10.98 -15.39 6.28
N LEU A 58 -9.80 -15.98 6.07
CA LEU A 58 -8.58 -15.22 5.79
C LEU A 58 -8.69 -14.47 4.45
N GLY A 59 -9.29 -15.10 3.44
CA GLY A 59 -9.60 -14.46 2.16
C GLY A 59 -10.56 -13.27 2.29
N GLU A 60 -11.62 -13.41 3.10
CA GLU A 60 -12.55 -12.30 3.39
C GLU A 60 -11.84 -11.12 4.08
N VAL A 61 -11.04 -11.40 5.11
CA VAL A 61 -10.25 -10.38 5.82
C VAL A 61 -9.27 -9.68 4.87
N TYR A 62 -8.61 -10.44 3.99
CA TYR A 62 -7.71 -9.88 2.99
C TYR A 62 -8.44 -8.94 2.01
N GLY A 63 -9.64 -9.34 1.56
CA GLY A 63 -10.49 -8.52 0.69
C GLY A 63 -10.91 -7.21 1.36
N GLU A 64 -11.36 -7.25 2.61
CA GLU A 64 -11.73 -6.07 3.38
C GLU A 64 -10.53 -5.14 3.61
N LEU A 65 -9.36 -5.68 3.90
CA LEU A 65 -8.14 -4.89 4.06
C LEU A 65 -7.76 -4.18 2.75
N GLY A 66 -7.92 -4.85 1.60
CA GLY A 66 -7.72 -4.25 0.29
C GLY A 66 -8.68 -3.08 0.01
N ARG A 67 -9.95 -3.22 0.40
CA ARG A 67 -10.95 -2.13 0.30
C ARG A 67 -10.60 -0.95 1.18
N VAL A 68 -10.20 -1.20 2.44
CA VAL A 68 -9.76 -0.16 3.38
C VAL A 68 -8.54 0.59 2.82
N GLY A 69 -7.54 -0.14 2.31
CA GLY A 69 -6.36 0.47 1.68
C GLY A 69 -6.69 1.34 0.47
N SER A 70 -7.60 0.88 -0.40
CA SER A 70 -8.07 1.66 -1.56
C SER A 70 -8.76 2.95 -1.13
N ASN A 71 -9.63 2.89 -0.10
CA ASN A 71 -10.30 4.07 0.44
C ASN A 71 -9.31 5.07 1.02
N LEU A 72 -8.29 4.59 1.75
CA LEU A 72 -7.23 5.45 2.28
C LEU A 72 -6.46 6.16 1.16
N ASN A 73 -6.08 5.43 0.10
CA ASN A 73 -5.42 6.04 -1.06
C ASN A 73 -6.28 7.13 -1.71
N GLN A 74 -7.58 6.91 -1.85
CA GLN A 74 -8.50 7.92 -2.40
C GLN A 74 -8.57 9.16 -1.52
N ILE A 75 -8.64 9.00 -0.19
CA ILE A 75 -8.62 10.12 0.78
C ILE A 75 -7.32 10.91 0.64
N THR A 76 -6.17 10.22 0.59
CA THR A 76 -4.86 10.86 0.41
C THR A 76 -4.80 11.66 -0.89
N HIS A 77 -5.29 11.09 -2.00
CA HIS A 77 -5.35 11.81 -3.28
C HIS A 77 -6.27 13.02 -3.22
N ALA A 78 -7.45 12.91 -2.59
CA ALA A 78 -8.38 14.03 -2.44
C ALA A 78 -7.76 15.16 -1.60
N ILE A 79 -7.09 14.83 -0.49
CA ILE A 79 -6.37 15.79 0.35
C ILE A 79 -5.29 16.48 -0.45
N HIS A 80 -4.41 15.75 -1.14
CA HIS A 80 -3.35 16.35 -1.95
C HIS A 80 -3.89 17.30 -3.02
N GLN A 81 -4.96 16.92 -3.73
CA GLN A 81 -5.60 17.78 -4.73
C GLN A 81 -6.19 19.05 -4.11
N GLN A 82 -6.79 18.95 -2.91
CA GLN A 82 -7.36 20.08 -2.21
C GLN A 82 -6.28 21.01 -1.65
N SER A 83 -5.17 20.47 -1.14
CA SER A 83 -4.00 21.23 -0.70
C SER A 83 -3.40 22.05 -1.84
N VAL A 84 -3.28 21.47 -3.05
CA VAL A 84 -2.80 22.18 -4.25
C VAL A 84 -3.76 23.30 -4.66
N LYS A 85 -5.07 23.10 -4.56
CA LYS A 85 -6.05 24.17 -4.84
C LYS A 85 -5.97 25.31 -3.82
N LEU A 86 -5.79 24.99 -2.54
CA LEU A 86 -5.66 26.00 -1.48
C LEU A 86 -4.38 26.83 -1.64
N SER A 87 -3.25 26.21 -2.00
CA SER A 87 -1.99 26.94 -2.23
C SER A 87 -2.09 27.87 -3.44
N ALA A 88 -2.64 27.41 -4.56
CA ALA A 88 -2.85 28.23 -5.74
C ALA A 88 -3.76 29.45 -5.46
N GLN A 89 -4.80 29.27 -4.64
CA GLN A 89 -5.71 30.35 -4.27
C GLN A 89 -5.05 31.38 -3.34
N GLN A 90 -4.16 30.95 -2.46
CA GLN A 90 -3.34 31.85 -1.64
C GLN A 90 -2.39 32.68 -2.50
N GLU A 91 -1.67 32.07 -3.44
CA GLU A 91 -0.76 32.77 -4.36
C GLU A 91 -1.49 33.82 -5.21
N ILE A 92 -2.65 33.47 -5.77
CA ILE A 92 -3.49 34.41 -6.55
C ILE A 92 -3.95 35.58 -5.67
N THR A 93 -4.39 35.30 -4.44
CA THR A 93 -4.83 36.36 -3.50
C THR A 93 -3.67 37.30 -3.16
N GLN A 94 -2.47 36.74 -2.94
CA GLN A 94 -1.28 37.52 -2.64
C GLN A 94 -0.85 38.37 -3.83
N ALA A 95 -0.89 37.82 -5.05
CA ALA A 95 -0.62 38.55 -6.28
C ALA A 95 -1.61 39.70 -6.51
N LEU A 96 -2.91 39.47 -6.27
CA LEU A 96 -3.95 40.50 -6.37
C LEU A 96 -3.76 41.63 -5.36
N ASN A 97 -3.37 41.29 -4.12
CA ASN A 97 -3.07 42.29 -3.09
C ASN A 97 -1.85 43.15 -3.47
N SER A 98 -0.79 42.52 -3.99
CA SER A 98 0.39 43.23 -4.49
C SER A 98 0.04 44.17 -5.65
N LEU A 99 -0.77 43.70 -6.61
CA LEU A 99 -1.23 44.52 -7.73
C LEU A 99 -2.06 45.72 -7.26
N LYS A 100 -2.97 45.51 -6.29
CA LYS A 100 -3.76 46.60 -5.70
C LYS A 100 -2.86 47.68 -5.10
N PHE A 101 -1.82 47.29 -4.37
CA PHE A 101 -0.87 48.22 -3.77
C PHE A 101 -0.17 49.06 -4.84
N VAL A 102 0.34 48.43 -5.89
CA VAL A 102 1.01 49.12 -7.01
C VAL A 102 0.05 50.08 -7.72
N VAL A 103 -1.21 49.69 -7.93
CA VAL A 103 -2.22 50.55 -8.55
C VAL A 103 -2.55 51.76 -7.67
N ASP A 104 -2.64 51.58 -6.36
CA ASP A 104 -2.94 52.69 -5.44
C ASP A 104 -1.74 53.64 -5.28
N ASP A 105 -0.51 53.11 -5.33
CA ASP A 105 0.71 53.91 -5.39
C ASP A 105 0.75 54.72 -6.69
N LEU A 106 0.52 54.08 -7.85
CA LEU A 106 0.47 54.75 -9.15
C LEU A 106 -0.59 55.86 -9.19
N LYS A 107 -1.78 55.62 -8.63
CA LYS A 107 -2.82 56.67 -8.51
C LYS A 107 -2.33 57.86 -7.70
N THR A 108 -1.55 57.61 -6.65
CA THR A 108 -0.99 58.65 -5.80
C THR A 108 0.09 59.43 -6.55
N THR A 109 1.02 58.74 -7.21
CA THR A 109 2.04 59.38 -8.07
C THR A 109 1.40 60.23 -9.17
N ILE A 110 0.37 59.73 -9.85
CA ILE A 110 -0.36 60.49 -10.89
C ILE A 110 -1.00 61.75 -10.30
N ARG A 111 -1.57 61.65 -9.09
CA ARG A 111 -2.16 62.80 -8.38
C ARG A 111 -1.09 63.86 -8.07
N ASP A 112 0.07 63.43 -7.60
CA ASP A 112 1.19 64.32 -7.24
C ASP A 112 1.74 65.03 -8.49
N VAL A 113 1.99 64.29 -9.57
CA VAL A 113 2.43 64.87 -10.86
C VAL A 113 1.43 65.90 -11.36
N ARG A 114 0.12 65.61 -11.29
CA ARG A 114 -0.92 66.56 -11.69
C ARG A 114 -0.89 67.85 -10.86
N SER A 115 -0.71 67.74 -9.55
CA SER A 115 -0.61 68.91 -8.67
C SER A 115 0.60 69.81 -8.99
N GLN A 116 1.72 69.21 -9.41
CA GLN A 116 2.93 69.94 -9.80
C GLN A 116 2.74 70.70 -11.14
N LEU A 117 2.00 70.10 -12.07
CA LEU A 117 1.63 70.73 -13.35
C LEU A 117 0.65 71.90 -13.14
N ASP A 118 -0.34 71.74 -12.24
CA ASP A 118 -1.30 72.80 -11.93
C ASP A 118 -0.63 73.97 -11.16
N GLY A 119 0.36 73.68 -10.32
CA GLY A 119 1.14 74.68 -9.58
C GLY A 119 2.15 75.48 -10.41
N THR A 120 2.53 75.01 -11.60
CA THR A 120 3.49 75.67 -12.50
C THR A 120 2.83 76.62 -13.52
N SER A 121 1.50 76.73 -13.54
CA SER A 121 0.73 77.59 -14.47
C SER A 121 0.52 79.05 -14.04
N LYS A 122 1.17 79.57 -12.98
CA LYS A 122 1.13 81.03 -12.74
C LYS A 122 2.07 81.72 -13.74
N PRO A 123 1.57 82.57 -14.66
CA PRO A 123 2.42 83.32 -15.55
C PRO A 123 3.22 84.30 -14.70
N ASN A 124 4.53 84.31 -14.95
CA ASN A 124 5.47 85.25 -14.37
C ASN A 124 5.08 86.65 -14.89
N SER A 125 4.31 87.40 -14.11
CA SER A 125 4.03 88.82 -14.39
C SER A 125 5.34 89.58 -14.29
N ARG A 126 5.95 89.84 -15.46
CA ARG A 126 7.03 90.81 -15.60
C ARG A 126 6.47 92.22 -15.44
N GLU A 127 7.27 93.00 -14.68
CA GLU A 127 7.36 94.47 -14.63
C GLU A 127 6.20 95.26 -14.02
#